data_AF-A0A8T7HMD7-F1
#
_entry.id   AF-A0A8T7HMD7-F1
#
_cell.length_a   1.000
_cell.length_b   1.000
_cell.length_c   1.000
_cell.angle_alpha   90.00
_cell.angle_beta   90.00
_cell.angle_gamma   90.00
#
_symmetry.space_group_name_H-M   'P 1'
#
loop_
_entity.id
_entity.type
_entity.pdbx_description
1 polymer ?
#
loop_
_entity_poly.entity_id
_entity_poly.type
_entity_poly.pdbx_seq_one_letter_code
_entity_poly.pdbx_strand_id
1 'polypeptide(L)' 'LFKEGKEIVLYDTIPDLLEKVKQYKDDFDSRMKIAEAGYKRVINEHTFVHRMKEVLSVSR' A
#
# COMPACT_ATOMS: atom_id res chain seq x y z
N LEU A 1 -9.11 2.35 -0.08
CA LEU A 1 -8.26 1.73 0.96
C LEU A 1 -7.43 0.60 0.38
N PHE A 2 -6.21 0.43 0.91
CA PHE A 2 -5.27 -0.69 0.79
C PHE A 2 -5.89 -2.05 0.46
N LYS A 3 -5.44 -2.81 -0.55
CA LYS A 3 -5.68 -4.26 -0.63
C LYS A 3 -4.40 -5.03 -0.28
N GLU A 4 -4.49 -5.86 0.75
CA GLU A 4 -3.41 -6.76 1.16
C GLU A 4 -3.01 -7.69 0.01
N GLY A 5 -1.70 -7.92 -0.15
CA GLY A 5 -1.13 -8.75 -1.21
C GLY A 5 -1.12 -8.10 -2.59
N LYS A 6 -1.74 -6.93 -2.77
CA LYS A 6 -1.74 -6.19 -4.04
C LYS A 6 -0.97 -4.89 -3.96
N GLU A 7 -1.28 -4.05 -2.96
CA GLU A 7 -0.64 -2.73 -2.81
C GLU A 7 0.08 -2.56 -1.47
N ILE A 8 -0.15 -3.48 -0.54
CA ILE A 8 0.41 -3.46 0.80
C ILE A 8 0.61 -4.89 1.31
N VAL A 9 1.63 -5.07 2.13
CA VAL A 9 1.84 -6.30 2.91
C VAL A 9 1.61 -5.92 4.37
N LEU A 10 0.68 -6.60 5.03
CA LEU A 10 0.41 -6.43 6.45
C LEU A 10 1.13 -7.53 7.23
N TYR A 11 1.26 -7.37 8.54
CA TYR A 11 1.72 -8.43 9.42
C TYR A 11 1.02 -8.33 10.77
N ASP A 12 0.80 -9.48 11.42
CA ASP A 12 0.04 -9.52 12.68
C ASP A 12 0.94 -9.66 13.90
N THR A 13 2.13 -10.25 13.74
CA THR A 13 3.06 -10.51 14.84
C THR A 13 4.51 -10.29 14.40
N ILE A 14 5.43 -10.17 15.36
CA ILE A 14 6.87 -10.07 15.07
C ILE A 14 7.39 -11.32 14.32
N PRO A 15 7.03 -12.56 14.68
CA PRO A 15 7.37 -13.73 13.88
C PRO A 15 6.91 -13.64 12.42
N ASP A 16 5.65 -13.24 12.18
CA ASP A 16 5.08 -13.08 10.83
C ASP A 16 5.83 -11.98 10.02
N LEU A 17 6.17 -10.86 10.67
CA LEU A 17 7.01 -9.83 10.06
C LEU A 17 8.35 -10.41 9.58
N LEU A 18 9.02 -11.20 10.43
CA LEU A 18 10.32 -11.80 10.09
C LEU A 18 10.20 -12.80 8.94
N GLU A 19 9.12 -13.57 8.88
CA GLU A 19 8.83 -14.48 7.76
C GLU A 19 8.59 -13.73 6.46
N LYS A 20 7.73 -12.69 6.49
CA LYS A 20 7.45 -11.85 5.32
C LYS A 20 8.72 -11.16 4.81
N VAL A 21 9.56 -10.61 5.70
CA VAL A 21 10.84 -10.01 5.29
C VAL A 21 11.74 -11.01 4.58
N LYS A 22 11.81 -12.27 5.06
CA LYS A 22 12.58 -13.32 4.38
C LYS A 22 11.97 -13.67 3.02
N GLN A 23 10.67 -13.90 2.95
CA GLN A 23 9.96 -14.22 1.70
C GLN A 23 10.19 -13.15 0.63
N TYR A 24 10.00 -11.87 0.95
CA TYR A 24 10.16 -10.76 0.01
C TYR A 24 11.61 -10.32 -0.19
N LYS A 25 12.58 -10.88 0.56
CA LYS A 25 14.00 -10.67 0.27
C LYS A 25 14.42 -11.45 -0.98
N ASP A 26 13.91 -12.67 -1.13
CA ASP A 26 14.31 -13.58 -2.20
C ASP A 26 13.38 -13.49 -3.44
N ASP A 27 12.18 -12.91 -3.30
CA ASP A 27 11.23 -12.65 -4.40
C ASP A 27 11.16 -11.15 -4.75
N PHE A 28 12.18 -10.69 -5.48
CA PHE A 28 12.31 -9.27 -5.87
C PHE A 28 11.16 -8.81 -6.78
N ASP A 29 10.78 -9.64 -7.77
CA ASP A 29 9.77 -9.26 -8.76
C ASP A 29 8.39 -9.08 -8.14
N SER A 30 7.98 -10.00 -7.26
CA SER A 30 6.70 -9.90 -6.56
C SER A 30 6.67 -8.67 -5.64
N ARG A 31 7.75 -8.44 -4.87
CA ARG A 31 7.81 -7.26 -3.99
C ARG A 31 7.76 -5.96 -4.78
N MET A 32 8.43 -5.89 -5.94
CA MET A 32 8.45 -4.69 -6.77
C MET A 32 7.08 -4.42 -7.37
N LYS A 33 6.35 -5.45 -7.82
CA LYS A 33 4.97 -5.31 -8.28
C LYS A 33 4.05 -4.72 -7.21
N ILE A 34 4.16 -5.20 -5.97
CA ILE A 34 3.36 -4.67 -4.85
C ILE A 34 3.73 -3.21 -4.56
N ALA A 35 5.03 -2.91 -4.50
CA ALA A 35 5.53 -1.55 -4.24
C ALA A 35 5.07 -0.54 -5.30
N GLU A 36 5.17 -0.91 -6.58
CA GLU A 36 4.71 -0.07 -7.69
C GLU A 36 3.19 0.13 -7.68
N ALA A 37 2.43 -0.93 -7.39
CA ALA A 37 0.97 -0.84 -7.28
C ALA A 37 0.55 0.07 -6.13
N GLY A 38 1.23 -0.03 -4.98
CA GLY A 38 1.07 0.87 -3.83
C GLY A 38 1.38 2.32 -4.19
N TYR A 39 2.51 2.58 -4.86
CA TYR A 39 2.88 3.91 -5.30
C TYR A 39 1.84 4.53 -6.25
N LYS A 40 1.46 3.79 -7.30
CA LYS A 40 0.45 4.24 -8.28
C LYS A 40 -0.86 4.59 -7.59
N ARG A 41 -1.29 3.79 -6.61
CA ARG A 41 -2.50 4.05 -5.84
C ARG A 41 -2.40 5.33 -5.01
N VAL A 42 -1.26 5.56 -4.34
CA VAL A 42 -1.07 6.78 -3.54
C VAL A 42 -1.16 8.03 -4.41
N ILE A 43 -0.47 8.04 -5.54
CA ILE A 43 -0.47 9.18 -6.46
C ILE A 43 -1.86 9.44 -7.06
N ASN A 44 -2.62 8.39 -7.35
CA ASN A 44 -3.92 8.51 -7.99
C ASN A 44 -5.08 8.79 -7.02
N GLU A 45 -5.00 8.35 -5.76
CA GLU A 45 -6.15 8.36 -4.83
C GLU A 45 -5.85 9.03 -3.49
N HIS A 46 -4.60 9.08 -3.03
CA HIS A 46 -4.28 9.39 -1.64
C HIS A 46 -3.34 10.59 -1.44
N THR A 47 -3.25 11.48 -2.42
CA THR A 47 -2.57 12.78 -2.26
C THR A 47 -3.42 13.74 -1.43
N PHE A 48 -2.78 14.77 -0.86
CA PHE A 48 -3.49 15.85 -0.17
C PHE A 48 -4.55 16.51 -1.06
N VAL A 49 -4.27 16.67 -2.36
CA VAL A 49 -5.23 17.26 -3.31
C VAL A 49 -6.49 16.40 -3.42
N HIS A 50 -6.36 15.08 -3.51
CA HIS A 50 -7.51 14.17 -3.54
C HIS A 50 -8.32 14.26 -2.25
N ARG A 51 -7.65 14.21 -1.09
CA ARG A 51 -8.32 14.32 0.22
C ARG A 51 -9.05 15.64 0.41
N MET A 52 -8.45 16.76 -0.02
CA MET A 52 -9.08 18.08 0.08
C MET A 52 -10.33 18.19 -0.81
N LYS A 53 -10.32 17.60 -2.01
CA LYS A 53 -11.51 17.55 -2.87
C LYS A 53 -12.67 16.80 -2.20
N GLU A 54 -12.39 15.69 -1.53
CA GLU A 54 -13.41 14.95 -0.77
C GLU A 54 -13.99 15.79 0.38
N VAL A 55 -13.15 16.43 1.18
CA VAL A 55 -13.58 17.30 2.30
C VAL A 55 -14.45 18.46 1.81
N LEU A 56 -14.08 19.09 0.70
CA LEU A 56 -14.86 20.17 0.11
C LEU A 56 -16.18 19.67 -0.49
N SER A 57 -16.22 18.44 -1.02
CA SER A 57 -17.43 17.87 -1.63
C SER A 57 -18.57 17.64 -0.63
N VAL A 58 -18.25 17.38 0.65
CA VAL A 58 -19.24 17.15 1.72
C VAL A 58 -19.72 18.45 2.40
N SER A 59 -19.12 19.59 2.05
CA SER A 59 -19.44 20.90 2.64
C SER A 59 -20.48 21.69 1.80
N ARG A 60 -21.30 20.97 1.03
CA ARG A 60 -22.29 21.52 0.10
C ARG A 60 -23.69 21.06 0.49
#